data_AF-A0A2A7I2L4-F1
#
_entry.id   AF-A0A2A7I2L4-F1
#
_cell.length_a   1.000
_cell.length_b   1.000
_cell.length_c   1.000
_cell.angle_alpha   90.00
_cell.angle_beta   90.00
_cell.angle_gamma   90.00
#
_symmetry.space_group_name_H-M   'P 1'
#
loop_
_entity.id
_entity.type
_entity.pdbx_description
1 polymer ?
#
loop_
_entity_poly.entity_id
_entity_poly.type
_entity_poly.pdbx_seq_one_letter_code
_entity_poly.pdbx_strand_id
1 'polypeptide(L)' 'MIIEKWSYPMLYTKRLILRKINMSDVLHIYEYASDKEMTTYTVWDAHQSFHF' A
#
# COMPACT_ATOMS: atom_id res chain seq x y z
N MET A 1 -30.23 -12.58 -2.47
CA MET A 1 -29.16 -12.71 -1.47
C MET A 1 -28.24 -11.51 -1.63
N ILE A 2 -28.36 -10.51 -0.76
CA ILE A 2 -27.43 -9.38 -0.74
C ILE A 2 -26.22 -9.88 0.03
N ILE A 3 -25.09 -10.08 -0.65
CA ILE A 3 -23.82 -10.34 0.02
C ILE A 3 -23.30 -8.97 0.43
N GLU A 4 -23.35 -8.64 1.72
CA GLU A 4 -22.72 -7.40 2.17
C GLU A 4 -21.24 -7.42 1.77
N LYS A 5 -20.82 -6.34 1.10
CA LYS A 5 -19.44 -6.20 0.64
C LYS A 5 -18.55 -6.06 1.86
N TRP A 6 -17.87 -7.14 2.23
CA TRP A 6 -16.89 -7.15 3.31
C TRP A 6 -15.89 -6.01 3.12
N SER A 7 -15.79 -5.12 4.12
CA SER A 7 -14.81 -4.04 4.15
C SER A 7 -13.87 -4.24 5.31
N TYR A 8 -12.58 -4.12 5.06
CA TYR A 8 -11.58 -4.15 6.13
C TYR A 8 -11.73 -2.91 7.01
N PRO A 9 -11.63 -3.04 8.34
CA PRO A 9 -11.74 -1.90 9.25
C PRO A 9 -10.53 -0.98 9.10
N MET A 10 -10.73 0.29 9.45
CA MET A 10 -9.63 1.23 9.69
C MET A 10 -9.14 1.06 11.13
N LEU A 11 -7.84 0.91 11.31
CA LEU A 11 -7.23 0.78 12.65
C LEU A 11 -6.52 2.08 13.02
N TYR A 12 -6.64 2.48 14.28
CA TYR A 12 -6.06 3.70 14.80
C TYR A 12 -5.12 3.36 15.96
N THR A 13 -3.99 4.06 16.02
CA THR A 13 -3.10 4.09 17.18
C THR A 13 -2.86 5.54 17.56
N LYS A 14 -2.07 5.78 18.63
CA LYS A 14 -1.69 7.13 19.03
C LYS A 14 -1.00 7.95 17.93
N ARG A 15 -0.32 7.30 16.97
CA ARG A 15 0.51 7.97 15.96
C ARG A 15 0.21 7.58 14.51
N LEU A 16 -0.61 6.55 14.29
CA LEU A 16 -0.80 5.96 12.96
C LEU A 16 -2.26 5.61 12.71
N ILE A 17 -2.63 5.69 11.42
CA ILE A 17 -3.89 5.20 10.88
C ILE A 17 -3.55 4.12 9.85
N LEU A 18 -4.00 2.89 10.08
CA LEU A 18 -3.97 1.83 9.07
C LEU A 18 -5.32 1.82 8.36
N ARG A 19 -5.32 2.21 7.09
CA ARG A 19 -6.51 2.26 6.25
C ARG A 19 -6.28 1.51 4.95
N LYS A 20 -7.37 1.25 4.24
CA LYS A 20 -7.31 0.78 2.86
C LYS A 20 -6.48 1.76 2.01
N ILE A 21 -5.59 1.21 1.20
CA ILE A 21 -4.83 1.96 0.18
C ILE A 21 -5.80 2.45 -0.90
N ASN A 22 -5.59 3.68 -1.36
CA ASN A 22 -6.33 4.30 -2.44
C ASN A 22 -5.37 4.78 -3.55
N MET A 23 -5.91 5.17 -4.71
CA MET A 23 -5.07 5.61 -5.83
C MET A 23 -4.28 6.89 -5.55
N SER A 24 -4.72 7.74 -4.62
CA SER A 24 -3.93 8.92 -4.22
C SER A 24 -2.67 8.58 -3.43
N ASP A 25 -2.52 7.34 -2.96
CA ASP A 25 -1.33 6.88 -2.23
C ASP A 25 -0.20 6.42 -3.16
N VAL A 26 -0.48 6.31 -4.46
CA VAL A 26 0.42 5.66 -5.44
C VAL A 26 1.83 6.27 -5.44
N LEU A 27 1.95 7.60 -5.31
CA LEU A 27 3.25 8.28 -5.30
C LEU A 27 4.03 7.98 -4.02
N HIS A 28 3.36 7.98 -2.87
CA HIS A 28 3.98 7.64 -1.59
C HIS A 28 4.40 6.17 -1.53
N ILE A 29 3.64 5.27 -2.17
CA ILE A 29 4.00 3.86 -2.28
C ILE A 29 5.20 3.67 -3.20
N TYR A 30 5.18 4.32 -4.36
CA TYR A 30 6.26 4.25 -5.33
C TYR A 30 7.60 4.70 -4.76
N GLU A 31 7.61 5.74 -3.92
CA GLU A 31 8.82 6.26 -3.28
C GLU A 31 9.61 5.17 -2.56
N TYR A 32 8.98 4.41 -1.65
CA TYR A 32 9.67 3.33 -0.94
C TYR A 32 9.76 2.04 -1.75
N ALA A 33 8.81 1.79 -2.66
CA ALA A 33 8.81 0.57 -3.47
C ALA A 33 9.86 0.60 -4.59
N SER A 34 10.44 1.78 -4.88
CA SER A 34 11.58 1.95 -5.80
C SER A 34 12.94 1.75 -5.12
N ASP A 35 12.96 1.59 -3.79
CA ASP A 35 14.19 1.35 -3.04
C ASP A 35 14.58 -0.14 -3.11
N LYS A 36 15.79 -0.39 -3.62
CA LYS A 36 16.35 -1.74 -3.74
C LYS A 36 16.63 -2.39 -2.39
N GLU A 37 17.03 -1.61 -1.38
CA GLU A 37 17.27 -2.15 -0.04
C GLU A 37 15.95 -2.58 0.60
N MET A 38 14.90 -1.75 0.47
CA MET A 38 13.55 -2.05 0.99
C MET A 38 12.98 -3.35 0.42
N THR A 39 13.20 -3.60 -0.88
CA THR A 39 12.68 -4.77 -1.61
C THR A 39 13.51 -6.04 -1.45
N THR A 40 14.63 -6.01 -0.69
CA THR A 40 15.55 -7.16 -0.54
C THR A 40 14.86 -8.46 -0.10
N TYR A 41 13.84 -8.36 0.75
CA TYR A 41 13.15 -9.51 1.34
C TYR A 41 11.70 -9.68 0.87
N THR A 42 11.35 -9.01 -0.23
CA THR A 42 10.02 -9.12 -0.82
C THR A 42 10.05 -10.09 -2.00
N VAL A 43 8.87 -10.54 -2.44
CA VAL A 43 8.72 -11.40 -3.63
C VAL A 43 8.73 -10.64 -4.97
N TRP A 44 8.99 -9.32 -4.95
CA TRP A 44 8.81 -8.39 -6.06
C TRP A 44 10.02 -7.46 -6.11
N ASP A 45 10.53 -7.20 -7.31
CA ASP A 45 11.68 -6.31 -7.52
C ASP A 45 11.32 -4.84 -7.24
N ALA A 46 12.35 -4.03 -6.95
CA ALA A 46 12.21 -2.58 -6.88
C ALA A 46 11.56 -2.02 -8.14
N HIS A 47 10.50 -1.23 -7.95
CA HIS A 47 9.80 -0.59 -9.05
C HIS A 47 10.74 0.33 -9.84
N GLN A 48 10.77 0.17 -11.16
CA GLN A 48 11.66 0.93 -12.06
C GLN A 48 10.95 2.10 -12.75
N SER A 49 9.63 2.01 -12.88
CA SER A 49 8.82 3.01 -13.56
C SER A 49 7.51 3.21 -12.82
N PHE A 50 7.05 4.45 -12.85
CA PHE A 50 5.73 4.82 -12.38
C PHE A 50 4.72 4.55 -13.51
N HIS A 51 3.73 3.68 -13.29
CA HIS A 51 2.63 3.44 -14.23
C HIS A 51 1.30 3.85 -13.58
N PHE A 52 0.53 4.66 -14.31
CA PHE A 52 -0.83 5.09 -13.97
C PHE A 52 -1.86 4.09 -14.49
#